data_AF-A0A9X3TU88-F1
#
_entry.id   AF-A0A9X3TU88-F1
#
_cell.length_a   1.000
_cell.length_b   1.000
_cell.length_c   1.000
_cell.angle_alpha   90.00
_cell.angle_beta   90.00
_cell.angle_gamma   90.00
#
_symmetry.space_group_name_H-M   'P 1'
#
loop_
_entity.id
_entity.type
_entity.pdbx_description
1 polymer ?
#
loop_
_entity_poly.entity_id
_entity_poly.type
_entity_poly.pdbx_seq_one_letter_code
_entity_poly.pdbx_strand_id
1 'polypeptide(L)'
;MKLFLSVDMEGISGIVDTSYINPNAGNNYQRGRQFMTDDANAVIEAALEWGATEIVVADSHNTMNNILWESLHPQAKLVAGSPRDFSMMQGLDESFDAALFIGYHTRQGVPGVLSHTMSGCVRNMYINGQVVGEFGFNAVYAGLYGVPVCLVSGDNLIAEEAKALIPDICTAVVKQAVSRTAALCLSREEATAELKRQTKLALSRAAQMAPLRVTTPLELAIEFSHAGQAEMAAIVPGTRYERESCTVHYTAADQHDLYKTMRAMINLAGTVEFF
;
A
#
# COMPACT_ATOMS: atom_id res chain seq x y z
N MET A 1 7.40 9.09 -19.66
CA MET A 1 7.30 9.00 -18.18
C MET A 1 7.01 7.55 -17.82
N LYS A 2 7.83 6.94 -16.94
CA LYS A 2 7.69 5.57 -16.42
C LYS A 2 7.04 5.61 -15.04
N LEU A 3 5.91 4.92 -14.88
CA LEU A 3 5.08 4.96 -13.68
C LEU A 3 5.00 3.61 -13.00
N PHE A 4 5.07 3.63 -11.67
CA PHE A 4 4.83 2.47 -10.82
C PHE A 4 3.48 2.62 -10.11
N LEU A 5 2.59 1.64 -10.28
CA LEU A 5 1.30 1.60 -9.60
C LEU A 5 1.33 0.44 -8.60
N SER A 6 1.26 0.73 -7.30
CA SER A 6 0.95 -0.29 -6.29
C SER A 6 -0.55 -0.27 -6.08
N VAL A 7 -1.24 -1.39 -6.34
CA VAL A 7 -2.71 -1.47 -6.28
C VAL A 7 -3.11 -2.44 -5.20
N ASP A 8 -3.79 -1.93 -4.19
CA ASP A 8 -4.35 -2.67 -3.07
C ASP A 8 -5.89 -2.71 -3.15
N MET A 9 -6.59 -3.51 -2.33
CA MET A 9 -8.04 -3.75 -2.52
C MET A 9 -8.94 -3.00 -1.54
N GLU A 10 -8.53 -2.82 -0.29
CA GLU A 10 -9.38 -2.34 0.81
C GLU A 10 -9.94 -0.95 0.54
N GLY A 11 -9.15 -0.09 -0.11
CA GLY A 11 -9.48 1.28 -0.46
C GLY A 11 -10.21 1.44 -1.80
N ILE A 12 -10.32 0.40 -2.62
CA ILE A 12 -10.95 0.46 -3.95
C ILE A 12 -12.40 0.93 -3.87
N SER A 13 -12.87 1.59 -4.93
CA SER A 13 -14.23 2.09 -5.06
C SER A 13 -15.27 0.96 -4.86
N GLY A 14 -16.32 1.24 -4.09
CA GLY A 14 -17.39 0.25 -3.81
C GLY A 14 -17.04 -0.91 -2.86
N ILE A 15 -15.78 -1.07 -2.46
CA ILE A 15 -15.37 -2.07 -1.45
C ILE A 15 -15.57 -1.50 -0.04
N VAL A 16 -16.29 -2.23 0.82
CA VAL A 16 -16.59 -1.76 2.19
C VAL A 16 -16.30 -2.80 3.28
N ASP A 17 -16.20 -4.08 2.93
CA ASP A 17 -16.02 -5.16 3.88
C ASP A 17 -15.18 -6.30 3.29
N THR A 18 -14.79 -7.24 4.16
CA THR A 18 -13.87 -8.33 3.84
C THR A 18 -14.40 -9.31 2.78
N SER A 19 -15.71 -9.36 2.51
CA SER A 19 -16.28 -10.26 1.51
C SER A 19 -15.88 -9.91 0.08
N TYR A 20 -15.45 -8.66 -0.17
CA TYR A 20 -14.96 -8.21 -1.48
C TYR A 20 -13.47 -8.48 -1.71
N ILE A 21 -12.72 -8.77 -0.64
CA ILE A 21 -11.25 -8.85 -0.67
C ILE A 21 -10.72 -10.21 -0.21
N ASN A 22 -11.60 -11.11 0.23
CA ASN A 22 -11.24 -12.46 0.68
C ASN A 22 -11.45 -13.47 -0.46
N PRO A 23 -10.40 -14.19 -0.92
CA PRO A 23 -10.51 -15.20 -1.96
C PRO A 23 -11.57 -16.29 -1.71
N ASN A 24 -11.90 -16.54 -0.45
CA ASN A 24 -12.87 -17.55 -0.04
C ASN A 24 -14.33 -17.05 0.03
N ALA A 25 -14.59 -15.77 -0.28
CA ALA A 25 -15.92 -15.16 -0.17
C ALA A 25 -16.80 -15.26 -1.44
N GLY A 26 -16.34 -15.99 -2.46
CA GLY A 26 -17.13 -16.29 -3.65
C GLY A 26 -17.44 -15.06 -4.52
N ASN A 27 -18.72 -14.78 -4.77
CA ASN A 27 -19.16 -13.79 -5.74
C ASN A 27 -18.74 -12.35 -5.41
N ASN A 28 -18.74 -11.96 -4.13
CA ASN A 28 -18.31 -10.60 -3.76
C ASN A 28 -16.82 -10.39 -4.03
N TYR A 29 -15.99 -11.41 -3.84
CA TYR A 29 -14.58 -11.34 -4.18
C TYR A 29 -14.35 -11.15 -5.69
N GLN A 30 -15.07 -11.87 -6.54
CA GLN A 30 -14.96 -11.66 -8.00
C GLN A 30 -15.41 -10.25 -8.42
N ARG A 31 -16.45 -9.70 -7.77
CA ARG A 31 -16.84 -8.29 -7.96
C ARG A 31 -15.75 -7.34 -7.49
N GLY A 32 -15.14 -7.60 -6.34
CA GLY A 32 -14.03 -6.80 -5.81
C GLY A 32 -12.82 -6.77 -6.75
N ARG A 33 -12.43 -7.92 -7.32
CA ARG A 33 -11.37 -8.01 -8.33
C ARG A 33 -11.68 -7.19 -9.59
N GLN A 34 -12.94 -7.21 -10.03
CA GLN A 34 -13.38 -6.37 -11.14
C GLN A 34 -13.26 -4.89 -10.79
N PHE A 35 -13.75 -4.47 -9.62
CA PHE A 35 -13.64 -3.08 -9.18
C PHE A 35 -12.18 -2.62 -9.06
N MET A 36 -11.31 -3.48 -8.50
CA MET A 36 -9.87 -3.21 -8.39
C MET A 36 -9.23 -3.02 -9.78
N THR A 37 -9.58 -3.88 -10.74
CA THR A 37 -9.06 -3.80 -12.10
C THR A 37 -9.58 -2.56 -12.83
N ASP A 38 -10.86 -2.20 -12.62
CA ASP A 38 -11.48 -1.01 -13.20
C ASP A 38 -10.84 0.28 -12.67
N ASP A 39 -10.65 0.39 -11.34
CA ASP A 39 -9.98 1.54 -10.72
C ASP A 39 -8.53 1.68 -11.21
N ALA A 40 -7.79 0.56 -11.31
CA ALA A 40 -6.45 0.55 -11.89
C ALA A 40 -6.46 1.01 -13.35
N ASN A 41 -7.40 0.52 -14.17
CA ASN A 41 -7.55 0.93 -15.56
C ASN A 41 -7.89 2.41 -15.71
N ALA A 42 -8.73 2.96 -14.83
CA ALA A 42 -9.04 4.39 -14.84
C ALA A 42 -7.77 5.25 -14.66
N VAL A 43 -6.88 4.85 -13.73
CA VAL A 43 -5.59 5.50 -13.50
C VAL A 43 -4.66 5.30 -14.70
N ILE A 44 -4.57 4.09 -15.24
CA ILE A 44 -3.72 3.78 -16.40
C ILE A 44 -4.14 4.60 -17.61
N GLU A 45 -5.44 4.67 -17.93
CA GLU A 45 -5.98 5.45 -19.04
C GLU A 45 -5.63 6.94 -18.89
N ALA A 46 -5.87 7.52 -17.70
CA ALA A 46 -5.51 8.92 -17.46
C ALA A 46 -4.01 9.19 -17.55
N ALA A 47 -3.18 8.23 -17.13
CA ALA A 47 -1.73 8.33 -17.26
C ALA A 47 -1.26 8.30 -18.71
N LEU A 48 -1.83 7.42 -19.53
CA LEU A 48 -1.54 7.33 -20.95
C LEU A 48 -2.00 8.59 -21.70
N GLU A 49 -3.20 9.09 -21.39
CA GLU A 49 -3.70 10.37 -21.91
C GLU A 49 -2.80 11.55 -21.55
N TRP A 50 -2.10 11.50 -20.41
CA TRP A 50 -1.11 12.51 -20.01
C TRP A 50 0.25 12.35 -20.71
N GLY A 51 0.52 11.19 -21.30
CA GLY A 51 1.79 10.89 -21.99
C GLY A 51 2.75 9.98 -21.22
N ALA A 52 2.25 9.19 -20.26
CA ALA A 52 3.03 8.08 -19.72
C ALA A 52 3.38 7.08 -20.84
N THR A 53 4.61 6.58 -20.82
CA THR A 53 5.17 5.72 -21.88
C THR A 53 5.41 4.29 -21.39
N GLU A 54 5.53 4.10 -20.08
CA GLU A 54 5.64 2.79 -19.47
C GLU A 54 4.92 2.80 -18.12
N ILE A 55 4.09 1.78 -17.88
CA ILE A 55 3.30 1.66 -16.66
C ILE A 55 3.47 0.23 -16.15
N VAL A 56 4.00 0.11 -14.93
CA VAL A 56 4.12 -1.16 -14.21
C VAL A 56 3.12 -1.16 -13.07
N VAL A 57 2.29 -2.19 -13.02
CA VAL A 57 1.24 -2.37 -12.01
C VAL A 57 1.63 -3.54 -11.13
N ALA A 58 1.83 -3.29 -9.85
CA ALA A 58 2.03 -4.31 -8.84
C ALA A 58 0.72 -4.57 -8.11
N ASP A 59 0.13 -5.75 -8.33
CA ASP A 59 -0.95 -6.23 -7.49
C ASP A 59 -0.42 -6.41 -6.08
N SER A 60 -0.96 -5.69 -5.11
CA SER A 60 -0.37 -5.50 -3.79
C SER A 60 -1.24 -6.04 -2.66
N HIS A 61 -2.33 -6.72 -2.98
CA HIS A 61 -3.28 -7.26 -1.99
C HIS A 61 -3.09 -8.76 -1.77
N ASN A 62 -3.08 -9.24 -0.51
CA ASN A 62 -3.14 -10.67 -0.17
C ASN A 62 -2.16 -11.57 -0.99
N THR A 63 -2.66 -12.51 -1.79
CA THR A 63 -1.88 -13.41 -2.66
C THR A 63 -1.36 -12.75 -3.95
N MET A 64 -1.65 -11.45 -4.13
CA MET A 64 -1.20 -10.59 -5.22
C MET A 64 -1.64 -11.08 -6.61
N ASN A 65 -2.80 -11.73 -6.71
CA ASN A 65 -3.34 -12.33 -7.94
C ASN A 65 -4.81 -11.93 -8.18
N ASN A 66 -5.14 -10.73 -7.76
CA ASN A 66 -6.47 -10.15 -7.69
C ASN A 66 -6.81 -9.37 -8.96
N ILE A 67 -5.89 -8.59 -9.51
CA ILE A 67 -6.04 -7.91 -10.80
C ILE A 67 -6.31 -8.95 -11.89
N LEU A 68 -7.37 -8.72 -12.66
CA LEU A 68 -7.75 -9.58 -13.77
C LEU A 68 -6.84 -9.26 -14.96
N TRP A 69 -5.80 -10.07 -15.16
CA TRP A 69 -4.81 -9.88 -16.23
C TRP A 69 -5.47 -9.71 -17.61
N GLU A 70 -6.52 -10.49 -17.89
CA GLU A 70 -7.28 -10.46 -19.14
C GLU A 70 -8.12 -9.18 -19.34
N SER A 71 -8.32 -8.40 -18.27
CA SER A 71 -9.07 -7.13 -18.28
C SER A 71 -8.20 -5.92 -17.98
N LEU A 72 -6.92 -6.11 -17.64
CA LEU A 72 -5.99 -5.02 -17.42
C LEU A 72 -5.68 -4.32 -18.75
N HIS A 73 -5.55 -3.00 -18.70
CA HIS A 73 -5.25 -2.19 -19.88
C HIS A 73 -4.00 -2.72 -20.61
N PRO A 74 -4.05 -2.95 -21.93
CA PRO A 74 -3.03 -3.72 -22.66
C PRO A 74 -1.65 -3.04 -22.76
N GLN A 75 -1.56 -1.74 -22.45
CA GLN A 75 -0.29 -1.00 -22.38
C GLN A 75 0.40 -1.07 -21.01
N ALA A 76 -0.24 -1.67 -20.00
CA ALA A 76 0.37 -1.87 -18.69
C ALA A 76 1.07 -3.23 -18.60
N LYS A 77 2.11 -3.30 -17.75
CA LYS A 77 2.78 -4.55 -17.37
C LYS A 77 2.36 -4.92 -15.95
N LEU A 78 1.95 -6.16 -15.74
CA LEU A 78 1.49 -6.64 -14.43
C LEU A 78 2.57 -7.44 -13.70
N VAL A 79 2.83 -7.07 -12.45
CA VAL A 79 3.54 -7.88 -11.46
C VAL A 79 2.48 -8.55 -10.58
N ALA A 80 2.27 -9.85 -10.78
CA ALA A 80 1.28 -10.64 -10.06
C ALA A 80 1.90 -11.89 -9.42
N GLY A 81 1.30 -12.35 -8.33
CA GLY A 81 1.67 -13.52 -7.56
C GLY A 81 2.57 -13.20 -6.35
N SER A 82 2.51 -14.11 -5.38
CA SER A 82 3.34 -14.16 -4.17
C SER A 82 3.89 -15.59 -4.03
N PRO A 83 5.10 -15.82 -3.49
CA PRO A 83 5.99 -14.86 -2.84
C PRO A 83 6.82 -14.03 -3.82
N ARG A 84 7.09 -12.76 -3.45
CA ARG A 84 8.03 -11.86 -4.13
C ARG A 84 8.80 -11.02 -3.12
N ASP A 85 10.09 -10.77 -3.36
CA ASP A 85 11.04 -10.20 -2.40
C ASP A 85 10.53 -8.91 -1.74
N PHE A 86 9.96 -8.00 -2.52
CA PHE A 86 9.58 -6.67 -2.07
C PHE A 86 8.06 -6.44 -1.98
N SER A 87 7.25 -7.51 -1.89
CA SER A 87 5.79 -7.44 -1.69
C SER A 87 5.15 -6.33 -2.54
N MET A 88 4.32 -5.45 -1.98
CA MET A 88 3.62 -4.32 -2.64
C MET A 88 4.49 -3.46 -3.56
N MET A 89 5.81 -3.41 -3.34
CA MET A 89 6.76 -2.57 -4.08
C MET A 89 7.65 -3.35 -5.08
N GLN A 90 7.33 -4.61 -5.36
CA GLN A 90 8.08 -5.41 -6.32
C GLN A 90 8.09 -4.80 -7.72
N GLY A 91 9.30 -4.57 -8.25
CA GLY A 91 9.52 -4.02 -9.57
C GLY A 91 9.73 -2.51 -9.61
N LEU A 92 9.60 -1.82 -8.47
CA LEU A 92 10.06 -0.43 -8.33
C LEU A 92 11.59 -0.38 -8.26
N ASP A 93 12.19 0.58 -8.96
CA ASP A 93 13.60 0.94 -8.93
C ASP A 93 13.76 2.46 -9.18
N GLU A 94 15.00 2.96 -9.22
CA GLU A 94 15.32 4.38 -9.44
C GLU A 94 15.01 4.90 -10.86
N SER A 95 14.61 4.04 -11.81
CA SER A 95 14.29 4.45 -13.18
C SER A 95 12.85 4.96 -13.34
N PHE A 96 12.02 4.86 -12.30
CA PHE A 96 10.65 5.34 -12.30
C PHE A 96 10.57 6.84 -12.00
N ASP A 97 9.72 7.55 -12.75
CA ASP A 97 9.54 8.99 -12.57
C ASP A 97 8.57 9.29 -11.41
N ALA A 98 7.63 8.39 -11.11
CA ALA A 98 6.66 8.54 -10.04
C ALA A 98 6.00 7.20 -9.65
N ALA A 99 5.57 7.13 -8.39
CA ALA A 99 4.72 6.07 -7.87
C ALA A 99 3.30 6.58 -7.58
N LEU A 100 2.30 5.75 -7.86
CA LEU A 100 0.88 5.98 -7.57
C LEU A 100 0.34 4.80 -6.75
N PHE A 101 -0.27 5.08 -5.60
CA PHE A 101 -0.78 4.06 -4.67
C PHE A 101 -2.30 4.03 -4.73
N ILE A 102 -2.86 2.95 -5.27
CA ILE A 102 -4.28 2.87 -5.63
C ILE A 102 -4.99 1.88 -4.72
N GLY A 103 -6.15 2.26 -4.18
CA GLY A 103 -6.93 1.39 -3.31
C GLY A 103 -6.33 1.15 -1.93
N TYR A 104 -5.52 2.10 -1.44
CA TYR A 104 -4.90 2.02 -0.13
C TYR A 104 -5.88 2.35 1.00
N HIS A 105 -5.54 1.93 2.22
CA HIS A 105 -6.34 2.13 3.43
C HIS A 105 -5.49 2.68 4.58
N THR A 106 -6.16 3.16 5.64
CA THR A 106 -5.46 3.65 6.83
C THR A 106 -4.82 2.50 7.61
N ARG A 107 -3.78 2.87 8.37
CA ARG A 107 -3.02 1.94 9.21
C ARG A 107 -3.86 1.28 10.30
N GLN A 108 -3.34 0.20 10.89
CA GLN A 108 -3.94 -0.45 12.05
C GLN A 108 -4.18 0.52 13.21
N GLY A 109 -5.33 0.36 13.87
CA GLY A 109 -5.65 1.07 15.12
C GLY A 109 -6.18 2.50 14.94
N VAL A 110 -6.35 2.99 13.71
CA VAL A 110 -7.01 4.27 13.43
C VAL A 110 -8.29 4.07 12.61
N PRO A 111 -9.22 5.04 12.60
CA PRO A 111 -10.41 4.99 11.76
C PRO A 111 -10.07 4.91 10.26
N GLY A 112 -10.95 4.27 9.49
CA GLY A 112 -10.84 4.05 8.05
C GLY A 112 -11.37 2.68 7.65
N VAL A 113 -11.84 2.57 6.41
CA VAL A 113 -12.41 1.33 5.89
C VAL A 113 -11.33 0.26 5.86
N LEU A 114 -11.61 -0.87 6.51
CA LEU A 114 -10.73 -2.04 6.59
C LEU A 114 -9.33 -1.74 7.13
N SER A 115 -9.21 -0.74 8.00
CA SER A 115 -7.92 -0.29 8.54
C SER A 115 -7.12 -1.44 9.18
N HIS A 116 -5.88 -1.59 8.72
CA HIS A 116 -4.87 -2.53 9.21
C HIS A 116 -3.47 -2.16 8.68
N THR A 117 -2.44 -2.94 9.04
CA THR A 117 -1.07 -2.75 8.54
C THR A 117 -0.43 -4.11 8.26
N MET A 118 -0.27 -4.47 6.99
CA MET A 118 0.36 -5.69 6.43
C MET A 118 -0.32 -7.01 6.82
N SER A 119 -0.57 -7.23 8.10
CA SER A 119 -1.13 -8.46 8.66
C SER A 119 -1.81 -8.18 10.00
N GLY A 120 -2.74 -9.05 10.41
CA GLY A 120 -3.42 -8.97 11.71
C GLY A 120 -2.51 -9.14 12.93
N CYS A 121 -1.25 -9.58 12.74
CA CYS A 121 -0.26 -9.66 13.82
C CYS A 121 0.41 -8.33 14.15
N VAL A 122 0.28 -7.31 13.29
CA VAL A 122 0.89 -5.99 13.50
C VAL A 122 -0.09 -5.08 14.21
N ARG A 123 0.35 -4.48 15.31
CA ARG A 123 -0.38 -3.44 16.03
C ARG A 123 0.04 -2.04 15.61
N ASN A 124 1.35 -1.80 15.54
CA ASN A 124 1.94 -0.58 15.00
C ASN A 124 3.25 -0.91 14.28
N MET A 125 3.61 -0.12 13.27
CA MET A 125 4.90 -0.16 12.60
C MET A 125 5.51 1.24 12.60
N TYR A 126 6.82 1.33 12.77
CA TYR A 126 7.54 2.59 12.90
C TYR A 126 8.76 2.61 12.00
N ILE A 127 9.04 3.78 11.44
CA ILE A 127 10.30 4.11 10.79
C ILE A 127 10.88 5.35 11.48
N ASN A 128 12.08 5.22 12.06
CA ASN A 128 12.76 6.29 12.81
C ASN A 128 11.84 6.91 13.88
N GLY A 129 11.09 6.08 14.60
CA GLY A 129 10.14 6.50 15.65
C GLY A 129 8.82 7.09 15.13
N GLN A 130 8.66 7.32 13.83
CA GLN A 130 7.39 7.75 13.25
C GLN A 130 6.50 6.56 12.93
N VAL A 131 5.26 6.56 13.45
CA VAL A 131 4.27 5.51 13.15
C VAL A 131 3.83 5.58 11.70
N VAL A 132 3.79 4.43 11.03
CA VAL A 132 3.41 4.28 9.62
C VAL A 132 2.47 3.09 9.42
N GLY A 133 1.58 3.21 8.45
CA GLY A 133 0.89 2.07 7.81
C GLY A 133 1.65 1.56 6.60
N GLU A 134 0.94 0.81 5.76
CA GLU A 134 1.43 0.34 4.47
C GLU A 134 1.76 1.50 3.54
N PHE A 135 0.89 2.52 3.47
CA PHE A 135 1.15 3.75 2.73
C PHE A 135 2.50 4.37 3.11
N GLY A 136 2.70 4.63 4.40
CA GLY A 136 3.91 5.30 4.88
C GLY A 136 5.17 4.46 4.67
N PHE A 137 5.10 3.17 4.96
CA PHE A 137 6.22 2.25 4.75
C PHE A 137 6.64 2.16 3.28
N ASN A 138 5.66 1.98 2.39
CA ASN A 138 5.90 1.90 0.95
C ASN A 138 6.36 3.24 0.36
N ALA A 139 5.90 4.36 0.90
CA ALA A 139 6.36 5.69 0.52
C ALA A 139 7.81 5.94 0.94
N VAL A 140 8.23 5.47 2.12
CA VAL A 140 9.63 5.48 2.53
C VAL A 140 10.48 4.63 1.58
N TYR A 141 10.02 3.41 1.26
CA TYR A 141 10.72 2.53 0.32
C TYR A 141 10.89 3.17 -1.06
N ALA A 142 9.84 3.82 -1.59
CA ALA A 142 9.93 4.56 -2.85
C ALA A 142 10.90 5.76 -2.76
N GLY A 143 10.85 6.49 -1.65
CA GLY A 143 11.75 7.61 -1.37
C GLY A 143 13.23 7.21 -1.36
N LEU A 144 13.56 6.01 -0.89
CA LEU A 144 14.92 5.47 -0.89
C LEU A 144 15.46 5.19 -2.30
N TYR A 145 14.59 4.93 -3.28
CA TYR A 145 14.95 4.90 -4.71
C TYR A 145 14.95 6.28 -5.37
N GLY A 146 14.64 7.35 -4.62
CA GLY A 146 14.47 8.69 -5.19
C GLY A 146 13.20 8.85 -6.02
N VAL A 147 12.20 7.98 -5.84
CA VAL A 147 10.93 8.04 -6.58
C VAL A 147 9.86 8.75 -5.73
N PRO A 148 9.24 9.83 -6.23
CA PRO A 148 8.17 10.51 -5.51
C PRO A 148 6.85 9.72 -5.59
N VAL A 149 6.12 9.68 -4.47
CA VAL A 149 4.74 9.18 -4.45
C VAL A 149 3.80 10.34 -4.73
N CYS A 150 3.17 10.33 -5.91
CA CYS A 150 2.43 11.49 -6.42
C CYS A 150 0.92 11.42 -6.17
N LEU A 151 0.38 10.21 -6.00
CA LEU A 151 -1.05 9.97 -5.80
C LEU A 151 -1.25 8.86 -4.78
N VAL A 152 -2.24 9.04 -3.91
CA VAL A 152 -2.91 7.94 -3.23
C VAL A 152 -4.41 7.94 -3.55
N SER A 153 -5.02 6.78 -3.73
CA SER A 153 -6.48 6.62 -3.77
C SER A 153 -6.98 5.70 -2.67
N GLY A 154 -8.20 5.96 -2.19
CA GLY A 154 -8.83 5.21 -1.12
C GLY A 154 -10.01 5.96 -0.51
N ASP A 155 -10.21 5.80 0.80
CA ASP A 155 -11.17 6.62 1.54
C ASP A 155 -10.63 8.02 1.91
N ASN A 156 -11.45 8.83 2.57
CA ASN A 156 -11.06 10.17 3.00
C ASN A 156 -9.97 10.17 4.10
N LEU A 157 -9.88 9.11 4.91
CA LEU A 157 -8.98 9.06 6.05
C LEU A 157 -7.57 8.63 5.64
N ILE A 158 -7.42 7.76 4.63
CA ILE A 158 -6.10 7.51 4.03
C ILE A 158 -5.59 8.74 3.28
N ALA A 159 -6.48 9.56 2.72
CA ALA A 159 -6.09 10.83 2.12
C ALA A 159 -5.54 11.82 3.18
N GLU A 160 -6.11 11.82 4.39
CA GLU A 160 -5.59 12.60 5.52
C GLU A 160 -4.25 12.05 6.03
N GLU A 161 -4.15 10.73 6.24
CA GLU A 161 -2.89 10.07 6.63
C GLU A 161 -1.77 10.36 5.64
N ALA A 162 -2.07 10.28 4.34
CA ALA A 162 -1.09 10.52 3.29
C ALA A 162 -0.62 11.98 3.22
N LYS A 163 -1.54 12.95 3.35
CA LYS A 163 -1.19 14.38 3.37
C LYS A 163 -0.39 14.77 4.61
N ALA A 164 -0.61 14.08 5.75
CA ALA A 164 0.18 14.30 6.95
C ALA A 164 1.65 13.89 6.75
N LEU A 165 1.91 12.88 5.91
CA LEU A 165 3.27 12.41 5.59
C LEU A 165 3.89 13.14 4.39
N ILE A 166 3.12 13.35 3.33
CA ILE A 166 3.54 13.99 2.07
C ILE A 166 2.55 15.13 1.78
N PRO A 167 2.82 16.37 2.25
CA PRO A 167 1.85 17.48 2.17
C PRO A 167 1.35 17.80 0.76
N ASP A 168 2.21 17.65 -0.25
CA ASP A 168 1.89 17.98 -1.64
C ASP A 168 1.27 16.82 -2.44
N ILE A 169 0.98 15.69 -1.80
CA ILE A 169 0.42 14.51 -2.49
C ILE A 169 -1.00 14.78 -3.02
N CYS A 170 -1.28 14.30 -4.23
CA CYS A 170 -2.66 14.26 -4.73
C CYS A 170 -3.41 13.09 -4.09
N THR A 171 -4.70 13.27 -3.83
CA THR A 171 -5.53 12.26 -3.16
C THR A 171 -6.83 12.06 -3.93
N ALA A 172 -7.11 10.84 -4.38
CA ALA A 172 -8.38 10.45 -5.00
C ALA A 172 -9.27 9.73 -3.98
N VAL A 173 -10.22 10.47 -3.40
CA VAL A 173 -11.15 9.93 -2.40
C VAL A 173 -12.35 9.34 -3.13
N VAL A 174 -12.43 8.01 -3.19
CA VAL A 174 -13.49 7.28 -3.90
C VAL A 174 -14.66 6.87 -2.99
N LYS A 175 -14.51 7.04 -1.68
CA LYS A 175 -15.53 6.79 -0.66
C LYS A 175 -15.24 7.57 0.63
N GLN A 176 -16.27 7.87 1.40
CA GLN A 176 -16.14 8.48 2.73
C GLN A 176 -16.36 7.40 3.79
N ALA A 177 -15.40 7.20 4.68
CA ALA A 177 -15.49 6.22 5.76
C ALA A 177 -16.62 6.59 6.73
N VAL A 178 -17.51 5.64 7.00
CA VAL A 178 -18.54 5.75 8.04
C VAL A 178 -18.15 4.92 9.26
N SER A 179 -17.57 3.74 9.03
CA SER A 179 -16.97 2.88 10.04
C SER A 179 -15.87 2.04 9.41
N ARG A 180 -15.24 1.14 10.19
CA ARG A 180 -14.25 0.21 9.65
C ARG A 180 -14.80 -0.72 8.56
N THR A 181 -16.12 -0.89 8.46
CA THR A 181 -16.74 -1.78 7.46
C THR A 181 -17.96 -1.14 6.77
N ALA A 182 -18.00 0.19 6.70
CA ALA A 182 -19.08 0.92 6.04
C ALA A 182 -18.55 2.25 5.48
N ALA A 183 -19.06 2.64 4.31
CA ALA A 183 -18.67 3.88 3.66
C ALA A 183 -19.81 4.45 2.81
N LEU A 184 -19.83 5.78 2.66
CA LEU A 184 -20.58 6.46 1.61
C LEU A 184 -19.72 6.44 0.34
N CYS A 185 -20.03 5.54 -0.58
CA CYS A 185 -19.27 5.34 -1.81
C CYS A 185 -19.74 6.29 -2.92
N LEU A 186 -18.80 6.77 -3.73
CA LEU A 186 -19.13 7.35 -5.03
C LEU A 186 -19.76 6.26 -5.94
N SER A 187 -20.55 6.70 -6.92
CA SER A 187 -20.92 5.81 -8.03
C SER A 187 -19.67 5.38 -8.82
N ARG A 188 -19.77 4.32 -9.61
CA ARG A 188 -18.64 3.82 -10.43
C ARG A 188 -18.13 4.91 -11.39
N GLU A 189 -19.06 5.64 -12.01
CA GLU A 189 -18.76 6.72 -12.94
C GLU A 189 -18.06 7.90 -12.24
N GLU A 190 -18.53 8.29 -11.05
CA GLU A 190 -17.90 9.35 -10.25
C GLU A 190 -16.52 8.94 -9.71
N ALA A 191 -16.36 7.71 -9.24
CA ALA A 191 -15.07 7.19 -8.79
C ALA A 191 -14.05 7.15 -9.93
N THR A 192 -14.46 6.67 -11.12
CA THR A 192 -13.64 6.69 -12.33
C THR A 192 -13.23 8.12 -12.70
N ALA A 193 -14.17 9.07 -12.68
CA ALA A 193 -13.88 10.47 -12.98
C ALA A 193 -12.89 11.08 -11.97
N GLU A 194 -13.05 10.80 -10.68
CA GLU A 194 -12.17 11.29 -9.63
C GLU A 194 -10.75 10.72 -9.76
N LEU A 195 -10.62 9.41 -9.97
CA LEU A 195 -9.32 8.75 -10.20
C LEU A 195 -8.62 9.35 -11.41
N LYS A 196 -9.31 9.51 -12.54
CA LYS A 196 -8.74 10.13 -13.75
C LYS A 196 -8.30 11.57 -13.51
N ARG A 197 -9.14 12.37 -12.85
CA ARG A 197 -8.87 13.79 -12.56
C ARG A 197 -7.63 13.95 -11.68
N GLN A 198 -7.55 13.17 -10.59
CA GLN A 198 -6.43 13.25 -9.66
C GLN A 198 -5.15 12.66 -10.22
N THR A 199 -5.25 11.63 -11.07
CA THR A 199 -4.09 11.10 -11.80
C THR A 199 -3.49 12.18 -12.69
N LYS A 200 -4.28 12.86 -13.53
CA LYS A 200 -3.79 13.96 -14.37
C LYS A 200 -3.18 15.08 -13.54
N LEU A 201 -3.81 15.44 -12.42
CA LEU A 201 -3.28 16.45 -11.50
C LEU A 201 -1.92 16.02 -10.91
N ALA A 202 -1.82 14.79 -10.42
CA ALA A 202 -0.58 14.23 -9.87
C ALA A 202 0.55 14.24 -10.90
N LEU A 203 0.27 13.79 -12.12
CA LEU A 203 1.27 13.75 -13.19
C LEU A 203 1.69 15.15 -13.68
N SER A 204 0.78 16.14 -13.64
CA SER A 204 1.13 17.53 -13.95
C SER A 204 2.10 18.15 -12.94
N ARG A 205 2.20 17.59 -11.74
CA ARG A 205 3.04 18.05 -10.63
C ARG A 205 4.21 17.12 -10.33
N ALA A 206 4.25 15.92 -10.90
CA ALA A 206 5.21 14.87 -10.57
C ALA A 206 6.67 15.35 -10.63
N ALA A 207 7.04 16.11 -11.66
CA ALA A 207 8.40 16.67 -11.82
C ALA A 207 8.80 17.70 -10.74
N GLN A 208 7.83 18.23 -9.99
CA GLN A 208 8.05 19.20 -8.90
C GLN A 208 7.96 18.53 -7.52
N MET A 209 7.47 17.29 -7.44
CA MET A 209 7.32 16.57 -6.18
C MET A 209 8.64 15.97 -5.75
N ALA A 210 9.03 16.24 -4.50
CA ALA A 210 10.22 15.64 -3.92
C ALA A 210 9.91 14.21 -3.42
N PRO A 211 10.83 13.25 -3.60
CA PRO A 211 10.75 11.96 -2.92
C PRO A 211 10.76 12.15 -1.41
N LEU A 212 10.06 11.26 -0.69
CA LEU A 212 10.04 11.28 0.77
C LEU A 212 11.46 11.00 1.30
N ARG A 213 12.02 11.95 2.04
CA ARG A 213 13.36 11.82 2.61
C ARG A 213 13.28 11.28 4.02
N VAL A 214 14.12 10.31 4.31
CA VAL A 214 14.31 9.72 5.63
C VAL A 214 15.79 9.74 5.99
N THR A 215 16.08 9.89 7.27
CA THR A 215 17.45 9.79 7.78
C THR A 215 17.90 8.34 7.83
N THR A 216 19.13 8.07 7.39
CA THR A 216 19.78 6.76 7.50
C THR A 216 20.85 6.78 8.62
N PRO A 217 21.10 5.66 9.32
CA PRO A 217 20.47 4.34 9.15
C PRO A 217 19.00 4.33 9.57
N LEU A 218 18.21 3.41 9.01
CA LEU A 218 16.77 3.32 9.24
C LEU A 218 16.47 2.43 10.43
N GLU A 219 15.78 2.95 11.44
CA GLU A 219 15.24 2.12 12.52
C GLU A 219 13.81 1.68 12.19
N LEU A 220 13.65 0.40 11.88
CA LEU A 220 12.36 -0.27 11.80
C LEU A 220 11.99 -0.80 13.18
N ALA A 221 10.77 -0.51 13.64
CA ALA A 221 10.20 -1.16 14.80
C ALA A 221 8.78 -1.66 14.49
N ILE A 222 8.44 -2.86 14.95
CA ILE A 222 7.10 -3.45 14.79
C ILE A 222 6.60 -3.88 16.16
N GLU A 223 5.50 -3.26 16.60
CA GLU A 223 4.73 -3.67 17.76
C GLU A 223 3.76 -4.78 17.33
N PHE A 224 3.91 -5.98 17.89
CA PHE A 224 3.05 -7.12 17.58
C PHE A 224 1.87 -7.21 18.55
N SER A 225 0.80 -7.90 18.13
CA SER A 225 -0.43 -8.01 18.91
C SER A 225 -0.25 -8.75 20.24
N HIS A 226 0.74 -9.66 20.35
CA HIS A 226 1.10 -10.32 21.61
C HIS A 226 2.55 -10.82 21.63
N ALA A 227 3.03 -11.20 22.82
CA ALA A 227 4.42 -11.60 23.05
C ALA A 227 4.89 -12.75 22.16
N GLY A 228 4.09 -13.80 21.97
CA GLY A 228 4.48 -14.92 21.09
C GLY A 228 4.80 -14.52 19.65
N GLN A 229 4.05 -13.57 19.08
CA GLN A 229 4.34 -13.03 17.73
C GLN A 229 5.65 -12.26 17.72
N ALA A 230 5.90 -11.42 18.74
CA ALA A 230 7.15 -10.69 18.88
C ALA A 230 8.35 -11.63 19.11
N GLU A 231 8.18 -12.69 19.90
CA GLU A 231 9.20 -13.71 20.15
C GLU A 231 9.60 -14.43 18.86
N MET A 232 8.63 -14.78 18.01
CA MET A 232 8.91 -15.37 16.70
C MET A 232 9.55 -14.39 15.72
N ALA A 233 9.13 -13.13 15.71
CA ALA A 233 9.80 -12.10 14.89
C ALA A 233 11.25 -11.86 15.36
N ALA A 234 11.51 -11.91 16.66
CA ALA A 234 12.81 -11.67 17.26
C ALA A 234 13.86 -12.77 16.99
N ILE A 235 13.47 -13.90 16.38
CA ILE A 235 14.46 -14.91 15.94
C ILE A 235 15.24 -14.47 14.71
N VAL A 236 14.77 -13.43 14.00
CA VAL A 236 15.47 -12.86 12.85
C VAL A 236 16.80 -12.25 13.34
N PRO A 237 17.96 -12.69 12.81
CA PRO A 237 19.25 -12.17 13.23
C PRO A 237 19.37 -10.65 13.10
N GLY A 238 19.98 -10.00 14.09
CA GLY A 238 20.16 -8.55 14.12
C GLY A 238 18.97 -7.78 14.69
N THR A 239 17.89 -8.45 15.07
CA THR A 239 16.77 -7.80 15.77
C THR A 239 17.03 -7.62 17.27
N ARG A 240 16.36 -6.64 17.86
CA ARG A 240 16.32 -6.38 19.31
C ARG A 240 14.87 -6.44 19.79
N TYR A 241 14.59 -7.30 20.76
CA TYR A 241 13.25 -7.45 21.32
C TYR A 241 13.07 -6.63 22.61
N GLU A 242 12.10 -5.71 22.59
CA GLU A 242 11.58 -4.99 23.75
C GLU A 242 10.33 -5.72 24.29
N ARG A 243 10.50 -6.43 25.41
CA ARG A 243 9.52 -7.41 25.90
C ARG A 243 8.25 -6.76 26.45
N GLU A 244 8.40 -5.62 27.10
CA GLU A 244 7.31 -4.90 27.78
C GLU A 244 6.26 -4.36 26.80
N SER A 245 6.67 -4.06 25.56
CA SER A 245 5.81 -3.48 24.52
C SER A 245 5.48 -4.46 23.40
N CYS A 246 5.97 -5.71 23.43
CA CYS A 246 5.89 -6.64 22.29
C CYS A 246 6.49 -6.05 20.99
N THR A 247 7.52 -5.20 21.11
CA THR A 247 8.11 -4.50 19.96
C THR A 247 9.45 -5.09 19.56
N VAL A 248 9.60 -5.41 18.28
CA VAL A 248 10.88 -5.88 17.71
C VAL A 248 11.47 -4.80 16.82
N HIS A 249 12.73 -4.47 17.09
CA HIS A 249 13.48 -3.41 16.43
C HIS A 249 14.55 -3.99 15.50
N TYR A 250 14.83 -3.29 14.40
CA TYR A 250 15.89 -3.63 13.46
C TYR A 250 16.47 -2.36 12.82
N THR A 251 17.79 -2.28 12.69
CA THR A 251 18.47 -1.18 11.99
C THR A 251 18.81 -1.62 10.57
N ALA A 252 18.08 -1.11 9.59
CA ALA A 252 18.30 -1.41 8.17
C ALA A 252 19.38 -0.51 7.56
N ALA A 253 20.26 -1.12 6.77
CA ALA A 253 21.32 -0.40 6.06
C ALA A 253 20.82 0.26 4.77
N ASP A 254 19.89 -0.38 4.08
CA ASP A 254 19.31 0.09 2.83
C ASP A 254 17.83 -0.32 2.69
N GLN A 255 17.21 0.05 1.57
CA GLN A 255 15.82 -0.27 1.27
C GLN A 255 15.55 -1.78 1.17
N HIS A 256 16.52 -2.59 0.73
CA HIS A 256 16.34 -4.04 0.60
C HIS A 256 16.28 -4.69 1.97
N ASP A 257 17.23 -4.35 2.84
CA ASP A 257 17.26 -4.82 4.23
C ASP A 257 15.99 -4.42 4.97
N LEU A 258 15.52 -3.18 4.78
CA LEU A 258 14.29 -2.69 5.38
C LEU A 258 13.09 -3.58 5.02
N TYR A 259 12.85 -3.78 3.72
CA TYR A 259 11.65 -4.48 3.25
C TYR A 259 11.73 -5.98 3.56
N LYS A 260 12.88 -6.63 3.29
CA LYS A 260 13.04 -8.06 3.50
C LYS A 260 12.93 -8.43 4.98
N THR A 261 13.51 -7.62 5.86
CA THR A 261 13.45 -7.87 7.30
C THR A 261 12.05 -7.65 7.86
N MET A 262 11.36 -6.57 7.46
CA MET A 262 9.94 -6.36 7.80
C MET A 262 9.10 -7.58 7.41
N ARG A 263 9.24 -8.06 6.18
CA ARG A 263 8.50 -9.24 5.69
C ARG A 263 8.84 -10.50 6.47
N ALA A 264 10.12 -10.74 6.74
CA ALA A 264 10.56 -11.91 7.50
C ALA A 264 9.95 -11.91 8.90
N MET A 265 10.01 -10.79 9.61
CA MET A 265 9.42 -10.64 10.94
C MET A 265 7.91 -10.89 10.93
N ILE A 266 7.17 -10.27 10.00
CA ILE A 266 5.72 -10.43 9.91
C ILE A 266 5.32 -11.86 9.55
N ASN A 267 6.01 -12.49 8.60
CA ASN A 267 5.70 -13.87 8.19
C ASN A 267 5.95 -14.87 9.33
N LEU A 268 7.04 -14.71 10.08
CA LEU A 268 7.33 -15.56 11.24
C LEU A 268 6.32 -15.34 12.37
N ALA A 269 6.01 -14.08 12.68
CA ALA A 269 4.96 -13.73 13.64
C ALA A 269 3.60 -14.34 13.24
N GLY A 270 3.27 -14.31 11.95
CA GLY A 270 2.01 -14.85 11.42
C GLY A 270 1.84 -16.36 11.59
N THR A 271 2.91 -17.12 11.84
CA THR A 271 2.80 -18.56 12.15
C THR A 271 2.37 -18.86 13.58
N VAL A 272 2.35 -17.84 14.45
CA VAL A 272 1.98 -18.01 15.85
C VAL A 272 0.47 -17.98 15.96
N GLU A 273 -0.11 -19.14 16.19
CA GLU A 273 -1.51 -19.28 16.56
C GLU A 273 -1.68 -18.79 18.02
N PHE A 274 -2.70 -17.97 18.24
CA PHE A 274 -3.26 -17.79 19.57
C PHE A 274 -4.27 -18.93 19.77
N PHE A 275 -4.17 -19.67 20.87
CA PHE A 275 -5.05 -20.81 21.16
C PHE A 275 -6.54 -20.53 20.90
#